data_AF-B0XHN2-F1
#
_entry.id   AF-B0XHN2-F1
#
_cell.length_a   1.000
_cell.length_b   1.000
_cell.length_c   1.000
_cell.angle_alpha   90.00
_cell.angle_beta   90.00
_cell.angle_gamma   90.00
#
_symmetry.space_group_name_H-M   'P 1'
#
loop_
_entity.id
_entity.type
_entity.pdbx_description
1 polymer ?
#
loop_
_entity_poly.entity_id
_entity_poly.type
_entity_poly.pdbx_seq_one_letter_code
_entity_poly.pdbx_strand_id
1 'polypeptide(L)'
;DCFVVIGSIGEMILTSTQIMPPLGVSVLRCVRLLRVFKVTKYWQSLSNLVASLLNSIQSIASLLLLLFLFIVIFALLGMQVFGGKFNFNSAVDKPRSNFDSFVQSLLTVFQVIINI
;
A
#
# COMPACT_ATOMS: atom_id res chain seq x y z
N ASP A 1 -14.85 -2.94 -16.57
CA ASP A 1 -14.86 -4.24 -17.27
C ASP A 1 -13.62 -4.48 -18.11
N CYS A 2 -13.24 -3.57 -19.03
CA CYS A 2 -12.04 -3.72 -19.86
C CYS A 2 -10.75 -4.02 -19.08
N PHE A 3 -10.49 -3.36 -17.94
CA PHE A 3 -9.26 -3.60 -17.19
C PHE A 3 -9.12 -5.05 -16.66
N VAL A 4 -10.21 -5.63 -16.18
CA VAL A 4 -10.23 -7.04 -15.70
C VAL A 4 -10.09 -8.01 -16.86
N VAL A 5 -10.68 -7.69 -18.02
CA VAL A 5 -10.56 -8.49 -19.23
C VAL A 5 -9.14 -8.44 -19.80
N ILE A 6 -8.52 -7.26 -19.85
CA ILE A 6 -7.13 -7.06 -20.30
C ILE A 6 -6.17 -7.80 -19.35
N GLY A 7 -6.37 -7.69 -18.03
CA GLY A 7 -5.60 -8.44 -17.05
C GLY A 7 -5.74 -9.95 -17.24
N SER A 8 -6.97 -10.44 -17.47
CA SER A 8 -7.24 -11.87 -17.69
C SER A 8 -6.71 -12.41 -19.02
N ILE A 9 -6.66 -11.58 -20.08
CA ILE A 9 -6.10 -11.96 -21.39
C ILE A 9 -4.56 -11.96 -21.32
N GLY A 10 -3.97 -10.94 -20.69
CA GLY A 10 -2.52 -10.90 -20.45
C GLY A 10 -2.05 -12.07 -19.59
N GLU A 11 -2.85 -12.46 -18.59
CA GLU A 11 -2.66 -13.65 -17.78
C GLU A 11 -2.63 -14.95 -18.61
N MET A 12 -3.59 -15.09 -19.52
CA MET A 12 -3.73 -16.25 -20.40
C MET A 12 -2.52 -16.36 -21.34
N ILE A 13 -2.10 -15.25 -21.94
CA ILE A 13 -0.93 -15.19 -22.84
C ILE A 13 0.35 -15.54 -22.08
N LEU A 14 0.54 -14.96 -20.89
CA LEU A 14 1.74 -15.17 -20.09
C LEU A 14 1.83 -16.62 -19.56
N THR A 15 0.69 -17.23 -19.21
CA THR A 15 0.61 -18.65 -18.85
C THR A 15 0.91 -19.57 -20.05
N SER A 16 0.41 -19.23 -21.24
CA SER A 16 0.65 -19.99 -22.48
C SER A 16 2.11 -20.03 -22.92
N THR A 17 2.92 -19.04 -22.52
CA THR A 17 4.36 -19.04 -22.80
C THR A 17 5.18 -19.96 -21.90
N GLN A 18 4.59 -20.61 -20.88
CA GLN A 18 5.29 -21.49 -19.91
C GLN A 18 6.51 -20.86 -19.21
N ILE A 19 6.61 -19.52 -19.19
CA ILE A 19 7.77 -18.80 -18.62
C ILE A 19 7.67 -18.64 -17.08
N MET A 20 6.59 -19.07 -16.42
CA MET A 20 6.27 -18.54 -15.08
C MET A 20 6.90 -19.27 -13.87
N PRO A 21 7.59 -18.54 -12.97
CA PRO A 21 7.89 -18.96 -11.59
C PRO A 21 6.62 -19.01 -10.70
N PRO A 22 6.67 -19.61 -9.49
CA PRO A 22 5.51 -19.82 -8.60
C PRO A 22 4.73 -18.54 -8.22
N LEU A 23 5.33 -17.36 -8.39
CA LEU A 23 4.69 -16.05 -8.15
C LEU A 23 3.55 -15.76 -9.14
N GLY A 24 3.64 -16.25 -10.38
CA GLY A 24 2.60 -16.07 -11.38
C GLY A 24 1.25 -16.62 -10.92
N VAL A 25 1.26 -17.84 -10.34
CA VAL A 25 0.07 -18.54 -9.84
C VAL A 25 -0.66 -17.76 -8.73
N SER A 26 0.07 -17.08 -7.84
CA SER A 26 -0.54 -16.23 -6.81
C SER A 26 -1.24 -15.01 -7.41
N VAL A 27 -0.63 -14.38 -8.41
CA VAL A 27 -1.24 -13.23 -9.10
C VAL A 27 -2.50 -13.64 -9.88
N LEU A 28 -2.52 -14.83 -10.50
CA LEU A 28 -3.72 -15.39 -11.15
C LEU A 28 -4.91 -15.50 -10.18
N ARG A 29 -4.65 -15.95 -8.95
CA ARG A 29 -5.69 -16.04 -7.91
C ARG A 29 -6.22 -14.65 -7.53
N CYS A 30 -5.35 -13.65 -7.43
CA CYS A 30 -5.76 -12.26 -7.18
C CYS A 30 -6.62 -11.68 -8.31
N VAL A 31 -6.31 -11.97 -9.58
CA VAL A 31 -7.12 -11.53 -10.72
C VAL A 31 -8.53 -12.15 -10.69
N ARG A 32 -8.66 -13.39 -10.24
CA ARG A 32 -9.99 -14.02 -10.03
C ARG A 32 -10.77 -13.36 -8.90
N LEU A 33 -10.11 -12.93 -7.83
CA LEU A 33 -10.75 -12.17 -6.74
C LEU A 33 -11.29 -10.81 -7.22
N LEU A 34 -10.65 -10.16 -8.20
CA LEU A 34 -11.18 -8.93 -8.82
C LEU A 34 -12.55 -9.14 -9.49
N ARG A 35 -12.86 -10.35 -9.97
CA ARG A 35 -14.18 -10.67 -10.52
C ARG A 35 -15.26 -10.71 -9.43
N VAL A 36 -14.93 -11.14 -8.21
CA VAL A 36 -15.86 -11.07 -7.06
C VAL A 36 -16.16 -9.61 -6.71
N PHE A 37 -15.18 -8.72 -6.89
CA PHE A 37 -15.35 -7.27 -6.77
C PHE A 37 -16.31 -6.67 -7.82
N LYS A 38 -16.66 -7.41 -8.87
CA LYS A 38 -17.71 -7.00 -9.82
C LYS A 38 -19.11 -7.24 -9.26
N VAL A 39 -19.30 -8.29 -8.45
CA VAL A 39 -20.59 -8.60 -7.78
C VAL A 39 -20.93 -7.51 -6.77
N THR A 40 -19.95 -6.99 -6.05
CA THR A 40 -20.12 -5.82 -5.17
C THR A 40 -20.54 -4.56 -5.93
N LYS A 41 -20.15 -4.42 -7.21
CA LYS A 41 -20.58 -3.30 -8.06
C LYS A 41 -22.02 -3.47 -8.60
N TYR A 42 -22.53 -4.70 -8.68
CA TYR A 42 -23.94 -4.98 -9.04
C TYR A 42 -24.92 -4.59 -7.92
N TRP A 43 -24.45 -4.54 -6.68
CA TRP A 43 -25.25 -4.04 -5.56
C TRP A 43 -25.29 -2.52 -5.65
N GLN A 44 -26.37 -1.97 -6.22
CA GLN A 44 -26.55 -0.53 -6.43
C GLN A 44 -26.27 0.28 -5.15
N SER A 45 -26.68 -0.24 -3.99
CA SER A 45 -26.42 0.35 -2.67
C SER A 45 -24.92 0.48 -2.35
N LEU A 46 -24.11 -0.53 -2.68
CA LEU A 46 -22.66 -0.50 -2.44
C LEU A 46 -21.94 0.39 -3.45
N SER A 47 -22.35 0.36 -4.72
CA SER A 47 -21.81 1.27 -5.73
C SER A 47 -22.06 2.74 -5.36
N ASN A 48 -23.24 3.06 -4.83
CA ASN A 48 -23.55 4.39 -4.33
C ASN A 48 -22.68 4.75 -3.12
N LEU A 49 -22.44 3.82 -2.18
CA LEU A 49 -21.52 4.03 -1.06
C LEU A 49 -20.09 4.32 -1.54
N VAL A 50 -19.58 3.54 -2.49
CA VAL A 50 -18.23 3.74 -3.06
C VAL A 50 -18.13 5.07 -3.78
N ALA A 51 -19.16 5.47 -4.54
CA ALA A 51 -19.20 6.78 -5.19
C ALA A 51 -19.20 7.93 -4.17
N SER A 52 -19.96 7.81 -3.07
CA SER A 52 -19.92 8.77 -1.96
C SER A 52 -18.56 8.79 -1.27
N LEU A 53 -17.95 7.63 -1.03
CA LEU A 53 -16.60 7.51 -0.46
C LEU A 53 -15.55 8.17 -1.35
N LEU A 54 -15.61 7.96 -2.67
CA LEU A 54 -14.67 8.55 -3.62
C LEU A 54 -14.79 10.08 -3.65
N ASN A 55 -16.00 10.62 -3.63
CA ASN A 55 -16.23 12.07 -3.51
C ASN A 55 -15.67 12.61 -2.19
N SER A 56 -15.92 11.93 -1.07
CA SER A 56 -15.36 12.30 0.23
C SER A 56 -13.84 12.19 0.25
N ILE A 57 -13.26 11.16 -0.37
CA ILE A 57 -11.81 10.97 -0.50
C ILE A 57 -11.18 12.15 -1.22
N GLN A 58 -11.80 12.70 -2.26
CA GLN A 58 -11.25 13.87 -2.95
C GLN A 58 -11.15 15.08 -2.02
N SER A 59 -12.15 15.30 -1.16
CA SER A 59 -12.10 16.36 -0.15
C SER A 59 -11.08 16.06 0.96
N ILE A 60 -10.98 14.79 1.38
CA ILE A 60 -10.04 14.31 2.41
C ILE A 60 -8.61 14.29 1.87
N ALA A 61 -8.40 14.17 0.56
CA ALA A 61 -7.10 14.10 -0.07
C ALA A 61 -6.27 15.36 0.22
N SER A 62 -6.89 16.53 0.25
CA SER A 62 -6.23 17.78 0.65
C SER A 62 -5.70 17.72 2.08
N LEU A 63 -6.47 17.14 3.00
CA LEU A 63 -6.05 16.94 4.39
C LEU A 63 -4.98 15.84 4.50
N LEU A 64 -5.12 14.74 3.75
CA LEU A 64 -4.12 13.67 3.70
C LEU A 64 -2.80 14.15 3.12
N LEU A 65 -2.82 15.06 2.14
CA LEU A 65 -1.62 15.65 1.57
C LEU A 65 -0.91 16.52 2.60
N LEU A 66 -1.66 17.35 3.35
CA LEU A 66 -1.11 18.13 4.45
C LEU A 66 -0.53 17.23 5.55
N LEU A 67 -1.26 16.18 5.94
CA LEU A 67 -0.80 15.17 6.90
C LEU A 67 0.46 14.45 6.40
N PHE A 68 0.50 14.08 5.12
CA PHE A 68 1.66 13.43 4.52
C PHE A 68 2.89 14.35 4.55
N LEU A 69 2.72 15.64 4.23
CA LEU A 69 3.79 16.63 4.35
C LEU A 69 4.31 16.73 5.80
N PHE A 70 3.39 16.77 6.78
CA PHE A 70 3.73 16.78 8.19
C PHE A 70 4.53 15.52 8.58
N ILE A 71 4.06 14.33 8.19
CA ILE A 71 4.75 13.06 8.43
C ILE A 71 6.17 13.09 7.83
N VAL A 72 6.35 13.61 6.62
CA VAL A 72 7.67 13.70 5.97
C VAL A 72 8.61 14.63 6.76
N ILE A 73 8.14 15.78 7.24
CA ILE A 73 8.96 16.70 8.06
C ILE A 73 9.42 16.00 9.34
N PHE A 74 8.52 15.31 10.04
CA PHE A 74 8.85 14.57 11.26
C PHE A 74 9.73 13.33 10.99
N ALA A 75 9.55 12.65 9.87
CA ALA A 75 10.39 11.52 9.47
C ALA A 75 11.82 11.96 9.15
N LEU A 76 12.00 13.09 8.46
CA LEU A 76 13.32 13.68 8.17
C LEU A 76 13.99 14.21 9.44
N LEU A 77 13.25 14.89 10.32
CA LEU A 77 13.77 15.29 11.63
C LEU A 77 14.16 14.07 12.47
N GLY A 78 13.33 13.02 12.50
CA GLY A 78 13.63 11.76 13.17
C GLY A 78 14.89 11.09 12.62
N MET A 79 15.08 11.12 11.30
CA MET A 79 16.30 10.61 10.66
C MET A 79 17.53 11.48 10.97
N GLN A 80 17.41 12.79 11.15
CA GLN A 80 18.56 13.63 11.52
C GLN A 80 18.91 13.53 13.01
N VAL A 81 17.90 13.37 13.88
CA VAL A 81 18.07 13.29 15.34
C VAL A 81 18.46 11.87 15.79
N PHE A 82 17.89 10.84 15.18
CA PHE A 82 18.10 9.42 15.52
C PHE A 82 18.88 8.63 14.45
N GLY A 83 19.09 9.16 13.25
CA GLY A 83 19.89 8.50 12.21
C GLY A 83 21.36 8.47 12.61
N GLY A 84 21.92 7.26 12.66
CA GLY A 84 23.31 7.01 13.04
C GLY A 84 23.55 6.72 14.52
N LYS A 85 22.53 6.81 15.40
CA LYS A 85 22.68 6.48 16.84
C LYS A 85 22.40 5.02 17.21
N PHE A 86 21.79 4.23 16.31
CA PHE A 86 21.48 2.80 16.56
C PHE A 86 22.50 1.81 15.96
N ASN A 87 23.63 2.28 15.42
CA ASN A 87 24.61 1.41 14.77
C ASN A 87 25.65 0.80 15.73
N PHE A 88 25.35 0.73 17.04
CA PHE A 88 26.35 0.43 18.08
C PHE A 88 26.44 -1.03 18.53
N ASN A 89 25.56 -1.94 18.08
CA ASN A 89 25.67 -3.31 18.57
C ASN A 89 25.20 -4.37 17.57
N SER A 90 26.18 -5.07 16.97
CA SER A 90 25.95 -6.24 16.11
C SER A 90 25.41 -7.47 16.88
N ALA A 91 25.18 -7.38 18.19
CA ALA A 91 24.76 -8.49 19.05
C ALA A 91 23.31 -8.42 19.57
N VAL A 92 22.51 -7.41 19.18
CA VAL A 92 21.10 -7.28 19.61
C VAL A 92 20.21 -7.17 18.38
N ASP A 93 19.17 -8.00 18.31
CA ASP A 93 18.19 -8.03 17.23
C ASP A 93 17.74 -6.60 16.86
N LYS A 94 17.99 -6.21 15.59
CA LYS A 94 17.63 -4.89 15.06
C LYS A 94 16.12 -4.68 15.29
N PRO A 95 15.70 -3.71 16.13
CA PRO A 95 14.27 -3.50 16.37
C PRO A 95 13.59 -3.14 15.06
N ARG A 96 12.39 -3.67 14.76
CA ARG A 96 11.74 -3.47 13.45
C ARG A 96 11.37 -2.01 13.13
N SER A 97 11.42 -1.14 14.14
CA SER A 97 11.17 0.30 14.03
C SER A 97 12.51 1.04 14.13
N ASN A 98 13.17 1.27 12.99
CA ASN A 98 14.40 2.06 12.91
C ASN A 98 14.20 3.29 12.03
N PHE A 99 14.98 4.34 12.31
CA PHE A 99 15.08 5.55 11.49
C PHE A 99 16.22 5.49 10.46
N ASP A 100 16.70 4.28 10.13
CA ASP A 100 17.85 4.08 9.22
C ASP A 100 17.47 4.24 7.73
N SER A 101 16.20 4.07 7.38
CA SER A 101 15.71 4.17 6.00
C SER A 101 14.46 5.03 5.94
N PHE A 102 14.36 5.86 4.90
CA PHE A 102 13.25 6.82 4.71
C PHE A 102 11.86 6.17 4.84
N VAL A 103 11.65 5.01 4.20
CA VAL A 103 10.37 4.28 4.27
C VAL A 103 10.11 3.77 5.70
N GLN A 104 11.15 3.33 6.39
CA GLN A 104 11.03 2.77 7.74
C GLN A 104 10.72 3.88 8.75
N SER A 105 11.39 5.04 8.67
CA SER A 105 11.05 6.23 9.45
C SER A 105 9.64 6.75 9.16
N LEU A 106 9.19 6.70 7.91
CA LEU A 106 7.84 7.10 7.53
C LEU A 106 6.78 6.20 8.18
N LEU A 107 6.98 4.88 8.13
CA LEU A 107 6.10 3.89 8.77
C LEU A 107 6.11 4.03 10.29
N THR A 108 7.26 4.30 10.91
CA THR A 108 7.36 4.54 12.35
C THR A 108 6.58 5.79 12.79
N VAL A 109 6.72 6.92 12.09
CA VAL A 109 5.95 8.15 12.41
C VAL A 109 4.45 7.92 12.18
N PHE A 110 4.08 7.24 11.10
CA PHE A 110 2.69 6.86 10.85
C PHE A 110 2.11 5.97 11.96
N GLN A 111 2.89 4.98 12.42
CA GLN A 111 2.51 4.11 13.53
C GLN A 111 2.32 4.90 14.83
N VAL A 112 3.20 5.85 15.14
CA VAL A 112 3.06 6.71 16.33
C VAL A 112 1.78 7.55 16.24
N ILE A 113 1.46 8.15 15.10
CA ILE A 113 0.26 8.97 14.92
C ILE A 113 -1.04 8.16 15.08
N ILE A 114 -1.06 6.91 14.64
CA ILE A 114 -2.25 6.03 14.73
C ILE A 114 -2.39 5.38 16.11
N ASN A 115 -1.28 5.18 16.81
CA ASN A 115 -1.25 4.49 18.09
C ASN A 115 -1.31 5.44 19.30
N ILE A 116 -1.19 6.76 19.08
CA ILE A 116 -1.45 7.80 20.09
C ILE A 116 -2.97 7.95 20.33
#